data_AF-A0A497IL44-F1
#
_entry.id   AF-A0A497IL44-F1
#
_cell.length_a   1.000
_cell.length_b   1.000
_cell.length_c   1.000
_cell.angle_alpha   90.00
_cell.angle_beta   90.00
_cell.angle_gamma   90.00
#
_symmetry.space_group_name_H-M   'P 1'
#
loop_
_entity.id
_entity.type
_entity.pdbx_description
1 polymer ?
#
loop_
_entity_poly.entity_id
_entity_poly.type
_entity_poly.pdbx_seq_one_letter_code
_entity_poly.pdbx_strand_id
1 'polypeptide(L)'
;MNLRIGYSPCPNDTFIFYALTHGLIPVDNHAITPIIEDVETLNRKALEQHSLDVTKVSFHAFAHLRDHYALLHAGAALGKGCGPIIISKKKLKPEELKESRIA
;
A
#
# COMPACT_ATOMS: atom_id res chain seq x y z
N MET A 1 -21.96 -1.45 9.70
CA MET A 1 -21.06 -0.29 9.72
C MET A 1 -20.38 -0.17 8.36
N ASN A 2 -20.04 1.03 7.88
CA ASN A 2 -19.38 1.17 6.58
C ASN A 2 -17.87 1.30 6.78
N LEU A 3 -17.08 0.38 6.21
CA LEU A 3 -15.62 0.35 6.33
C LEU A 3 -14.98 1.00 5.11
N ARG A 4 -14.09 1.97 5.34
CA ARG A 4 -13.28 2.62 4.31
C ARG A 4 -11.97 1.86 4.14
N ILE A 5 -11.82 1.20 3.00
CA ILE A 5 -10.63 0.38 2.69
C ILE A 5 -9.79 1.09 1.64
N GLY A 6 -8.59 1.54 2.02
CA GLY A 6 -7.63 2.20 1.13
C GLY A 6 -6.68 1.22 0.46
N TYR A 7 -6.59 1.24 -0.87
CA TYR A 7 -5.60 0.45 -1.64
C TYR A 7 -5.24 1.14 -2.96
N SER A 8 -4.17 0.69 -3.61
CA SER A 8 -3.67 1.34 -4.83
C SER A 8 -4.40 0.87 -6.10
N PRO A 9 -4.39 1.66 -7.19
CA PRO A 9 -4.94 1.20 -8.47
C PRO A 9 -4.06 0.14 -9.16
N CYS A 10 -2.94 -0.29 -8.57
CA CYS A 10 -2.05 -1.29 -9.16
C CYS A 10 -2.77 -2.65 -9.31
N PRO A 11 -2.51 -3.42 -10.39
CA PRO A 11 -3.22 -4.67 -10.67
C PRO A 11 -3.19 -5.70 -9.54
N ASN A 12 -2.09 -5.77 -8.78
CA ASN A 12 -1.99 -6.69 -7.64
C ASN A 12 -2.99 -6.34 -6.52
N ASP A 13 -3.22 -5.06 -6.25
CA ASP A 13 -4.15 -4.63 -5.20
C ASP A 13 -5.60 -4.76 -5.68
N THR A 14 -5.89 -4.36 -6.93
CA THR A 14 -7.24 -4.54 -7.49
C THR A 14 -7.61 -6.02 -7.58
N PHE A 15 -6.65 -6.90 -7.86
CA PHE A 15 -6.85 -8.35 -7.79
C PHE A 15 -7.18 -8.82 -6.35
N ILE A 16 -6.38 -8.42 -5.35
CA ILE A 16 -6.59 -8.79 -3.93
C ILE A 16 -7.99 -8.37 -3.44
N PHE A 17 -8.41 -7.15 -3.76
CA PHE A 17 -9.64 -6.55 -3.22
C PHE A 17 -10.87 -6.67 -4.12
N TYR A 18 -10.76 -7.28 -5.31
CA TYR A 18 -11.86 -7.39 -6.26
C TYR A 18 -13.12 -7.99 -5.64
N ALA A 19 -13.00 -9.20 -5.08
CA ALA A 19 -14.14 -9.92 -4.52
C ALA A 19 -14.78 -9.16 -3.34
N LEU A 20 -13.96 -8.52 -2.52
CA LEU A 20 -14.39 -7.75 -1.36
C LEU A 20 -15.18 -6.50 -1.78
N THR A 21 -14.67 -5.75 -2.76
CA THR A 21 -15.24 -4.46 -3.18
C THR A 21 -16.44 -4.60 -4.10
N HIS A 22 -16.62 -5.77 -4.73
CA HIS A 22 -17.78 -6.10 -5.56
C HIS A 22 -18.84 -6.94 -4.83
N GLY A 23 -18.67 -7.18 -3.52
CA GLY A 23 -19.65 -7.93 -2.72
C GLY A 23 -19.76 -9.41 -3.09
N LEU A 24 -18.71 -9.99 -3.66
CA LEU A 24 -18.67 -11.41 -4.06
C LEU A 24 -18.35 -12.35 -2.90
N ILE A 25 -17.93 -11.78 -1.76
CA ILE A 25 -17.72 -12.50 -0.50
C ILE A 25 -18.48 -11.79 0.64
N PRO A 26 -19.01 -12.53 1.62
CA PRO A 26 -19.68 -11.93 2.77
C PRO A 26 -18.69 -11.21 3.68
N VAL A 27 -19.08 -10.04 4.19
CA VAL A 27 -18.29 -9.24 5.13
C VAL A 27 -19.17 -8.84 6.32
N ASP A 28 -19.66 -9.83 7.06
CA ASP A 28 -20.58 -9.65 8.20
C ASP A 28 -21.57 -8.48 8.01
N ASN A 29 -21.85 -7.70 9.05
CA ASN A 29 -22.74 -6.54 8.98
C ASN A 29 -22.03 -5.27 8.46
N HIS A 30 -21.09 -5.42 7.52
CA HIS A 30 -20.27 -4.32 7.01
C HIS A 30 -20.45 -4.07 5.51
N ALA A 31 -20.64 -2.79 5.16
CA ALA A 31 -20.50 -2.32 3.79
C ALA A 31 -19.05 -1.90 3.55
N ILE A 32 -18.57 -2.06 2.32
CA ILE A 32 -17.20 -1.68 1.93
C ILE A 32 -17.25 -0.43 1.05
N THR A 33 -16.49 0.58 1.43
CA THR A 33 -16.22 1.78 0.63
C THR A 33 -14.75 1.77 0.19
N PRO A 34 -14.43 1.47 -1.07
CA PRO A 34 -13.06 1.51 -1.56
C PRO A 34 -12.56 2.95 -1.69
N ILE A 35 -11.35 3.20 -1.20
CA ILE A 35 -10.60 4.45 -1.39
C ILE A 35 -9.36 4.12 -2.23
N ILE A 36 -9.42 4.44 -3.53
CA ILE A 36 -8.36 4.06 -4.48
C ILE A 36 -7.42 5.25 -4.68
N GLU A 37 -6.19 5.13 -4.18
CA GLU A 37 -5.21 6.23 -4.12
C GLU A 37 -3.78 5.70 -4.32
N ASP A 38 -2.85 6.58 -4.68
CA ASP A 38 -1.42 6.23 -4.71
C ASP A 38 -0.92 5.77 -3.32
N VAL A 39 0.06 4.85 -3.29
CA VAL A 39 0.58 4.28 -2.04
C VAL A 39 1.15 5.33 -1.10
N GLU A 40 1.77 6.39 -1.63
CA GLU A 40 2.32 7.45 -0.80
C GLU A 40 1.22 8.37 -0.24
N THR A 41 0.15 8.59 -1.01
CA THR A 41 -1.06 9.25 -0.50
C THR A 41 -1.71 8.43 0.62
N LEU A 42 -1.77 7.10 0.50
CA LEU A 42 -2.26 6.21 1.56
C LEU A 42 -1.35 6.25 2.80
N ASN A 43 -0.02 6.20 2.63
CA ASN A 43 0.94 6.35 3.74
C ASN A 43 0.69 7.65 4.51
N ARG A 44 0.59 8.80 3.81
CA ARG A 44 0.33 10.10 4.45
C ARG A 44 -1.01 10.15 5.16
N LYS A 45 -2.10 9.67 4.53
CA LYS A 45 -3.42 9.60 5.18
C LYS A 45 -3.40 8.76 6.45
N ALA A 46 -2.68 7.64 6.44
CA ALA A 46 -2.53 6.77 7.60
C ALA A 46 -1.71 7.44 8.71
N LEU A 47 -0.61 8.12 8.37
CA LEU A 47 0.30 8.75 9.34
C LEU A 47 -0.26 10.05 9.94
N GLU A 48 -0.91 10.88 9.13
CA GLU A 48 -1.30 12.23 9.54
C GLU A 48 -2.74 12.31 10.06
N GLN A 49 -3.64 11.49 9.52
CA GLN A 49 -5.09 11.66 9.72
C GLN A 49 -5.77 10.45 10.36
N HIS A 50 -5.13 9.28 10.32
CA HIS A 50 -5.73 7.99 10.71
C HIS A 50 -7.15 7.81 10.13
N SER A 51 -7.36 8.29 8.89
CA SER A 51 -8.71 8.54 8.34
C SER A 51 -9.33 7.37 7.59
N LEU A 52 -8.65 6.22 7.58
CA LEU A 52 -9.06 4.98 6.91
C LEU A 52 -9.12 3.84 7.92
N ASP A 53 -10.21 3.07 7.90
CA ASP A 53 -10.42 1.94 8.82
C ASP A 53 -9.46 0.78 8.50
N VAL A 54 -9.21 0.55 7.21
CA VAL A 54 -8.23 -0.42 6.71
C VAL A 54 -7.46 0.23 5.57
N THR A 55 -6.14 0.09 5.53
CA THR A 55 -5.35 0.69 4.46
C THR A 55 -4.10 -0.11 4.13
N LYS A 56 -3.84 -0.25 2.82
CA LYS A 56 -2.57 -0.72 2.28
C LYS A 56 -1.53 0.39 2.43
N VAL A 57 -0.46 0.09 3.14
CA VAL A 57 0.68 0.99 3.36
C VAL A 57 1.98 0.27 3.04
N SER A 58 3.05 1.04 2.88
CA SER A 58 4.39 0.46 2.86
C SER A 58 4.75 -0.12 4.24
N PHE A 59 5.55 -1.18 4.28
CA PHE A 59 6.06 -1.72 5.54
C PHE A 59 6.89 -0.70 6.32
N HIS A 60 7.59 0.20 5.61
CA HIS A 60 8.28 1.33 6.21
C HIS A 60 7.31 2.25 6.96
N ALA A 61 6.21 2.67 6.32
CA ALA A 61 5.20 3.50 6.98
C ALA A 61 4.56 2.76 8.17
N PHE A 62 4.28 1.45 8.05
CA PHE A 62 3.71 0.67 9.15
C PHE A 62 4.56 0.69 10.42
N ALA A 63 5.90 0.75 10.31
CA ALA A 63 6.79 0.85 11.47
C ALA A 63 6.47 2.07 12.36
N HIS A 64 5.94 3.14 11.76
CA HIS A 64 5.54 4.38 12.45
C HIS A 64 4.05 4.41 12.85
N LEU A 65 3.26 3.41 12.46
CA LEU A 65 1.80 3.35 12.69
C LEU A 65 1.39 2.38 13.80
N ARG A 66 2.34 1.71 14.45
CA ARG A 66 2.07 0.57 15.35
C ARG A 66 1.23 0.91 16.57
N ASP A 67 1.17 2.19 16.96
CA ASP A 67 0.36 2.64 18.09
C ASP A 67 -1.13 2.83 17.71
N HIS A 68 -1.44 2.94 16.42
CA HIS A 68 -2.78 3.21 15.90
C HIS A 68 -3.34 2.12 15.00
N TYR A 69 -2.48 1.33 14.36
CA TYR A 69 -2.85 0.28 13.41
C TYR A 69 -2.23 -1.06 13.77
N ALA A 70 -2.99 -2.13 13.51
CA ALA A 70 -2.50 -3.50 13.54
C ALA A 70 -2.27 -4.03 12.12
N LEU A 71 -1.24 -4.86 11.94
CA LEU A 71 -0.98 -5.53 10.67
C LEU A 71 -1.91 -6.73 10.51
N LEU A 72 -2.67 -6.77 9.42
CA LEU A 72 -3.47 -7.95 9.06
C LEU A 72 -2.57 -9.10 8.59
N HIS A 73 -3.01 -10.34 8.84
CA HIS A 73 -2.29 -11.55 8.43
C HIS A 73 -2.40 -11.84 6.92
N ALA A 74 -3.19 -11.05 6.17
CA ALA A 74 -3.46 -11.22 4.74
C ALA A 74 -3.34 -9.89 4.00
N GLY A 75 -3.20 -9.97 2.67
CA GLY A 75 -3.19 -8.80 1.77
C GLY A 75 -1.84 -8.11 1.60
N ALA A 76 -0.78 -8.58 2.27
CA ALA A 76 0.55 -8.02 2.12
C ALA A 76 1.27 -8.55 0.85
N ALA A 77 2.09 -7.70 0.24
CA ALA A 77 2.95 -8.06 -0.90
C ALA A 77 4.38 -8.33 -0.41
N LEU A 78 4.75 -9.60 -0.24
CA LEU A 78 6.10 -10.03 0.15
C LEU A 78 6.60 -11.13 -0.79
N GLY A 79 7.90 -11.12 -1.08
CA GLY A 79 8.51 -12.15 -1.90
C GLY A 79 9.97 -11.88 -2.25
N LYS A 80 10.61 -12.86 -2.88
CA LYS A 80 11.92 -12.70 -3.54
C LYS A 80 11.67 -12.36 -5.01
N GLY A 81 12.44 -11.42 -5.56
CA GLY A 81 12.30 -10.99 -6.96
C GLY A 81 11.23 -9.91 -7.21
N CYS A 82 10.64 -9.35 -6.16
CA CYS A 82 9.68 -8.24 -6.24
C CYS A 82 10.23 -6.93 -5.62
N GLY A 83 11.54 -6.85 -5.42
CA GLY A 83 12.18 -5.66 -4.85
C GLY A 83 12.20 -4.50 -5.86
N PRO A 84 12.17 -3.24 -5.38
CA PRO A 84 12.35 -2.09 -6.24
C PRO A 84 13.73 -2.12 -6.90
N ILE A 85 13.82 -1.60 -8.13
CA ILE A 85 15.06 -1.54 -8.90
C ILE A 85 15.40 -0.09 -9.26
N ILE A 86 16.69 0.19 -9.41
CA ILE A 86 17.20 1.46 -9.92
C ILE A 86 17.59 1.25 -11.38
N ILE A 87 17.09 2.11 -12.27
CA ILE A 87 17.45 2.13 -13.69
C ILE A 87 18.05 3.48 -14.08
N SER A 88 18.91 3.48 -15.09
CA SER A 88 19.51 4.70 -15.63
C SER A 88 19.61 4.63 -17.14
N LYS A 89 19.53 5.79 -17.80
CA LYS A 89 19.76 5.92 -19.25
C LYS A 89 21.23 5.69 -19.62
N LYS A 90 22.15 5.88 -18.67
CA LYS A 90 23.59 5.68 -18.85
C LYS A 90 24.06 4.56 -17.93
N LYS A 91 25.13 3.87 -18.33
CA LYS A 91 25.82 2.94 -17.43
C LYS A 91 26.46 3.76 -16.31
N LEU A 92 26.06 3.48 -15.08
CA LEU A 92 26.61 4.07 -13.85
C LEU A 92 27.18 2.96 -12.99
N LYS A 93 28.29 3.24 -12.33
CA LYS A 93 28.76 2.41 -11.22
C LYS A 93 27.97 2.74 -9.96
N PRO A 94 27.79 1.80 -9.02
CA PRO A 94 27.04 2.04 -7.78
C PRO A 94 27.53 3.24 -6.97
N GLU A 95 28.82 3.55 -7.00
CA GLU A 95 29.41 4.66 -6.25
C GLU A 95 28.95 6.03 -6.78
N GLU A 96 28.64 6.11 -8.08
CA GLU A 96 28.17 7.32 -8.76
C GLU A 96 26.72 7.67 -8.39
N LEU A 97 25.97 6.74 -7.76
CA LEU A 97 24.60 7.00 -7.32
C LEU A 97 24.52 8.07 -6.22
N LYS A 98 25.56 8.22 -5.39
CA LYS A 98 25.59 9.18 -4.28
C LYS A 98 25.46 10.64 -4.76
N GLU A 99 26.06 10.92 -5.90
CA GLU A 99 26.07 12.25 -6.52
C GLU A 99 24.97 12.40 -7.59
N SER A 100 24.20 11.34 -7.82
CA SER A 100 23.14 11.32 -8.82
C SER A 100 21.84 11.82 -8.22
N ARG A 101 21.10 12.63 -8.99
CA ARG A 101 19.70 12.92 -8.66
C ARG A 101 18.85 11.68 -8.96
N ILE A 102 18.33 11.06 -7.91
CA ILE A 102 17.32 9.98 -7.99
C ILE A 102 15.94 10.66 -7.92
N ALA A 103 15.05 10.27 -8.84
CA ALA A 103 13.70 10.81 -8.91
C ALA A 103 12.85 10.34 -7.73
#